data_AF-A0AAU2YPC6-F1
#
_entry.id   AF-A0AAU2YPC6-F1
#
_cell.length_a   1.000
_cell.length_b   1.000
_cell.length_c   1.000
_cell.angle_alpha   90.00
_cell.angle_beta   90.00
_cell.angle_gamma   90.00
#
_symmetry.space_group_name_H-M   'P 1'
#
loop_
_entity.id
_entity.type
_entity.pdbx_description
1 polymer ?
#
loop_
_entity_poly.entity_id
_entity_poly.type
_entity_poly.pdbx_seq_one_letter_code
_entity_poly.pdbx_strand_id
1 'polypeptide(L)'
;MKIDSEGNQASLRSRWGVPLGVAAGVAALSVGAVALFSGAGEAQPVLASPAGNPSGAAASPSAGATHDSTSGGVGKAPTSAPDTFTVTSGKTTPIDSGTVSKILSSCLGSDASRYEAVIGVRTPLASKDWDGVVVAVDSAGQYVQCESKGDKGNSPDSPPTFINNRLWGTGHTIAYFDSIGAPVGKKQLVMLGAGHHAPNVAKVTISYGDDPKQYPAVMAGGAFVYAAALSTDSSHIDRRDAAGPNPYVHAFDASGKEIYNQAKDPQFAG
;
A
#
# COMPACT_ATOMS: atom_id res chain seq x y z
N MET A 1 55.69 -24.23 -59.52
CA MET A 1 55.68 -24.02 -58.06
C MET A 1 57.13 -23.92 -57.60
N LYS A 2 57.53 -22.75 -57.09
CA LYS A 2 58.86 -22.43 -56.52
C LYS A 2 58.55 -21.53 -55.29
N ILE A 3 58.87 -21.99 -54.08
CA ILE A 3 60.06 -21.64 -53.26
C ILE A 3 59.89 -20.26 -52.60
N ASP A 4 59.62 -20.20 -51.29
CA ASP A 4 60.62 -19.83 -50.27
C ASP A 4 60.09 -19.89 -48.82
N SER A 5 61.03 -20.10 -47.89
CA SER A 5 60.92 -20.35 -46.44
C SER A 5 61.49 -19.19 -45.61
N GLU A 6 60.96 -19.06 -44.38
CA GLU A 6 61.59 -18.68 -43.09
C GLU A 6 62.25 -17.31 -42.82
N GLY A 7 62.01 -16.85 -41.57
CA GLY A 7 62.66 -15.75 -40.85
C GLY A 7 61.70 -15.23 -39.76
N ASN A 8 61.73 -15.48 -38.44
CA ASN A 8 62.68 -15.81 -37.37
C ASN A 8 62.81 -14.64 -36.34
N GLN A 9 62.68 -14.99 -35.05
CA GLN A 9 63.05 -14.29 -33.79
C GLN A 9 62.14 -13.17 -33.22
N ALA A 10 61.48 -13.37 -32.06
CA ALA A 10 61.93 -13.28 -30.64
C ALA A 10 61.97 -11.82 -30.13
N SER A 11 61.65 -11.41 -28.90
CA SER A 11 61.05 -11.91 -27.65
C SER A 11 60.83 -10.66 -26.76
N LEU A 12 59.92 -10.65 -25.78
CA LEU A 12 60.16 -10.15 -24.41
C LEU A 12 58.91 -10.19 -23.52
N ARG A 13 59.20 -10.34 -22.23
CA ARG A 13 58.33 -10.74 -21.13
C ARG A 13 57.64 -9.54 -20.48
N SER A 14 56.46 -9.75 -19.93
CA SER A 14 56.02 -9.08 -18.70
C SER A 14 55.03 -9.95 -17.94
N ARG A 15 55.46 -10.41 -16.76
CA ARG A 15 54.66 -11.06 -15.71
C ARG A 15 53.88 -10.00 -14.93
N TRP A 16 53.00 -10.44 -14.02
CA TRP A 16 52.40 -9.81 -12.81
C TRP A 16 50.89 -10.13 -12.87
N GLY A 17 50.24 -10.85 -11.96
CA GLY A 17 50.57 -11.35 -10.63
C GLY A 17 49.23 -11.50 -9.91
N VAL A 18 48.81 -12.73 -9.63
CA VAL A 18 47.62 -13.04 -8.81
C VAL A 18 47.95 -12.80 -7.34
N PRO A 19 46.98 -12.34 -6.52
CA PRO A 19 46.91 -12.84 -5.16
C PRO A 19 45.59 -13.56 -4.88
N LEU A 20 45.76 -14.78 -4.37
CA LEU A 20 44.79 -15.54 -3.59
C LEU A 20 44.49 -14.76 -2.30
N GLY A 21 43.21 -14.60 -1.97
CA GLY A 21 42.75 -14.13 -0.67
C GLY A 21 41.68 -15.08 -0.13
N VAL A 22 42.03 -15.82 0.92
CA VAL A 22 41.17 -16.77 1.64
C VAL A 22 40.28 -16.01 2.64
N ALA A 23 39.09 -16.59 2.84
CA ALA A 23 37.94 -16.09 3.59
C ALA A 23 38.15 -15.80 5.10
N ALA A 24 37.34 -14.88 5.61
CA ALA A 24 36.86 -14.91 6.99
C ALA A 24 35.36 -14.53 6.98
N GLY A 25 34.52 -15.49 7.36
CA GLY A 25 33.08 -15.32 7.45
C GLY A 25 32.66 -14.56 8.70
N VAL A 26 31.54 -13.87 8.59
CA VAL A 26 30.67 -13.60 9.73
C VAL A 26 29.25 -13.93 9.28
N ALA A 27 28.79 -15.12 9.64
CA ALA A 27 27.39 -15.47 9.59
C ALA A 27 26.69 -14.76 10.75
N ALA A 28 25.99 -13.67 10.47
CA ALA A 28 25.08 -13.08 11.42
C ALA A 28 23.76 -13.89 11.40
N LEU A 29 23.69 -14.91 12.24
CA LEU A 29 22.44 -15.55 12.62
C LEU A 29 21.61 -14.52 13.40
N SER A 30 20.63 -13.90 12.75
CA SER A 30 19.60 -13.14 13.47
C SER A 30 18.47 -14.09 13.83
N VAL A 31 18.53 -14.62 15.06
CA VAL A 31 17.38 -15.23 15.72
C VAL A 31 16.48 -14.08 16.19
N GLY A 32 15.51 -13.71 15.36
CA GLY A 32 14.41 -12.84 15.78
C GLY A 32 13.41 -13.65 16.59
N ALA A 33 13.47 -13.52 17.92
CA ALA A 33 12.51 -14.10 18.83
C ALA A 33 11.11 -13.54 18.56
N VAL A 34 10.15 -14.43 18.26
CA VAL A 34 8.72 -14.09 18.29
C VAL A 34 8.32 -14.02 19.75
N ALA A 35 8.18 -12.80 20.28
CA ALA A 35 7.54 -12.58 21.57
C ALA A 35 6.02 -12.74 21.39
N LEU A 36 5.50 -13.91 21.76
CA LEU A 36 4.09 -14.09 22.08
C LEU A 36 3.85 -13.50 23.47
N PHE A 37 3.18 -12.35 23.55
CA PHE A 37 2.53 -11.92 24.79
C PHE A 37 1.01 -12.08 24.64
N SER A 38 0.56 -13.24 25.10
CA SER A 38 -0.78 -13.44 25.67
C SER A 38 -0.78 -12.81 27.06
N GLY A 39 -1.83 -12.10 27.46
CA GLY A 39 -2.02 -11.79 28.88
C GLY A 39 -2.89 -10.59 29.21
N ALA A 40 -4.11 -10.89 29.61
CA ALA A 40 -5.12 -10.02 30.20
C ALA A 40 -4.62 -9.12 31.36
N GLY A 41 -5.30 -8.00 31.55
CA GLY A 41 -5.22 -7.23 32.80
C GLY A 41 -5.72 -5.79 32.67
N GLU A 42 -6.99 -5.57 32.33
CA GLU A 42 -7.61 -4.25 32.53
C GLU A 42 -7.82 -4.02 34.03
N ALA A 43 -6.96 -3.18 34.61
CA ALA A 43 -7.21 -2.52 35.87
C ALA A 43 -7.83 -1.15 35.57
N GLN A 44 -9.08 -0.96 36.01
CA GLN A 44 -9.73 0.34 36.14
C GLN A 44 -8.94 1.19 37.18
N PRO A 45 -8.84 2.52 37.02
CA PRO A 45 -9.70 3.36 37.85
C PRO A 45 -10.13 4.74 37.27
N VAL A 46 -11.37 5.08 37.61
CA VAL A 46 -11.85 6.36 38.20
C VAL A 46 -11.88 7.64 37.33
N LEU A 47 -13.12 8.12 37.19
CA LEU A 47 -13.54 9.44 36.72
C LEU A 47 -12.89 10.60 37.50
N ALA A 48 -12.53 11.65 36.77
CA ALA A 48 -12.49 13.00 37.30
C ALA A 48 -13.29 13.93 36.38
N SER A 49 -14.38 14.50 36.91
CA SER A 49 -15.00 15.73 36.36
C SER A 49 -14.16 16.94 36.75
N PRO A 50 -14.25 18.04 35.98
CA PRO A 50 -14.91 19.20 36.59
C PRO A 50 -15.83 19.96 35.64
N ALA A 51 -16.86 20.53 36.26
CA ALA A 51 -17.79 21.50 35.71
C ALA A 51 -17.13 22.88 35.49
N GLY A 52 -17.66 23.65 34.54
CA GLY A 52 -17.32 25.06 34.35
C GLY A 52 -18.07 25.71 33.19
N ASN A 53 -19.26 26.25 33.47
CA ASN A 53 -20.02 27.17 32.60
C ASN A 53 -19.36 28.58 32.62
N PRO A 54 -19.59 29.47 31.63
CA PRO A 54 -20.78 30.33 31.71
C PRO A 54 -21.47 30.69 30.38
N SER A 55 -22.70 31.20 30.56
CA SER A 55 -23.71 31.70 29.62
C SER A 55 -23.28 32.77 28.62
N GLY A 56 -24.01 32.80 27.48
CA GLY A 56 -24.24 33.98 26.66
C GLY A 56 -25.25 33.70 25.54
N ALA A 57 -26.51 34.05 25.75
CA ALA A 57 -27.63 33.87 24.82
C ALA A 57 -27.82 35.10 23.91
N ALA A 58 -28.26 34.89 22.66
CA ALA A 58 -29.33 35.67 21.99
C ALA A 58 -29.64 35.10 20.59
N ALA A 59 -30.93 35.01 20.26
CA ALA A 59 -31.48 34.56 18.99
C ALA A 59 -31.88 35.74 18.06
N SER A 60 -31.73 35.52 16.75
CA SER A 60 -32.45 35.94 15.49
C SER A 60 -33.51 37.08 15.49
N PRO A 61 -34.00 37.65 14.34
CA PRO A 61 -34.03 37.12 12.95
C PRO A 61 -33.96 38.15 11.75
N SER A 62 -34.23 37.62 10.54
CA SER A 62 -34.63 38.23 9.24
C SER A 62 -33.51 38.43 8.20
N ALA A 63 -33.45 37.79 7.01
CA ALA A 63 -34.39 37.40 5.94
C ALA A 63 -34.57 38.44 4.80
N GLY A 64 -34.30 38.00 3.57
CA GLY A 64 -34.53 38.68 2.28
C GLY A 64 -33.43 38.32 1.26
N ALA A 65 -33.54 37.18 0.53
CA ALA A 65 -34.10 37.05 -0.83
C ALA A 65 -33.18 37.63 -1.92
N THR A 66 -32.88 37.04 -3.08
CA THR A 66 -33.25 35.80 -3.80
C THR A 66 -32.36 35.81 -5.06
N HIS A 67 -31.79 34.68 -5.47
CA HIS A 67 -31.78 34.34 -6.90
C HIS A 67 -31.68 32.83 -7.06
N ASP A 68 -32.79 32.27 -7.51
CA ASP A 68 -32.99 30.88 -7.84
C ASP A 68 -32.20 30.49 -9.10
N SER A 69 -31.71 29.24 -9.11
CA SER A 69 -31.79 28.38 -10.27
C SER A 69 -31.93 26.94 -9.80
N THR A 70 -33.20 26.53 -9.71
CA THR A 70 -33.68 25.17 -9.53
C THR A 70 -33.40 24.30 -10.75
N SER A 71 -32.78 23.13 -10.52
CA SER A 71 -33.24 21.89 -11.13
C SER A 71 -33.31 20.83 -10.04
N GLY A 72 -34.53 20.62 -9.54
CA GLY A 72 -34.84 19.68 -8.48
C GLY A 72 -34.79 18.23 -8.96
N GLY A 73 -34.29 17.38 -8.07
CA GLY A 73 -34.36 15.92 -8.17
C GLY A 73 -34.25 15.33 -6.77
N VAL A 74 -35.35 15.41 -6.02
CA VAL A 74 -35.73 14.62 -4.83
C VAL A 74 -34.54 14.00 -4.07
N GLY A 75 -34.07 14.70 -3.05
CA GLY A 75 -33.13 14.17 -2.08
C GLY A 75 -33.75 13.00 -1.32
N LYS A 76 -33.43 11.77 -1.76
CA LYS A 76 -33.35 10.65 -0.83
C LYS A 76 -32.05 10.85 -0.05
N ALA A 77 -32.17 10.99 1.26
CA ALA A 77 -31.07 10.70 2.17
C ALA A 77 -30.41 9.37 1.74
N PRO A 78 -29.07 9.23 1.82
CA PRO A 78 -28.46 7.93 1.59
C PRO A 78 -28.97 7.01 2.69
N THR A 79 -29.98 6.22 2.37
CA THR A 79 -30.35 5.04 3.15
C THR A 79 -29.16 4.12 3.04
N SER A 80 -28.45 3.94 4.16
CA SER A 80 -27.38 2.97 4.34
C SER A 80 -27.84 1.62 3.78
N ALA A 81 -27.38 1.31 2.57
CA ALA A 81 -27.59 -0.02 2.01
C ALA A 81 -26.74 -0.98 2.86
N PRO A 82 -27.22 -2.19 3.17
CA PRO A 82 -26.38 -3.19 3.79
C PRO A 82 -25.12 -3.39 2.94
N ASP A 83 -23.96 -3.57 3.58
CA ASP A 83 -22.68 -3.75 2.89
C ASP A 83 -22.81 -4.84 1.82
N THR A 84 -22.87 -4.42 0.55
CA THR A 84 -23.00 -5.30 -0.61
C THR A 84 -21.80 -6.24 -0.77
N PHE A 85 -20.77 -6.05 0.06
CA PHE A 85 -19.51 -6.77 0.03
C PHE A 85 -19.14 -7.29 1.42
N THR A 86 -18.60 -8.50 1.47
CA THR A 86 -18.02 -9.10 2.67
C THR A 86 -16.56 -9.45 2.40
N VAL A 87 -15.66 -9.02 3.28
CA VAL A 87 -14.26 -9.44 3.21
C VAL A 87 -14.15 -10.90 3.60
N THR A 88 -13.74 -11.73 2.65
CA THR A 88 -13.55 -13.18 2.83
C THR A 88 -12.11 -13.53 3.21
N SER A 89 -11.13 -12.71 2.82
CA SER A 89 -9.73 -12.86 3.19
C SER A 89 -8.95 -11.56 2.98
N GLY A 90 -8.12 -11.19 3.94
CA GLY A 90 -7.07 -10.16 3.77
C GLY A 90 -5.66 -10.75 3.70
N LYS A 91 -5.54 -12.09 3.58
CA LYS A 91 -4.26 -12.77 3.70
C LYS A 91 -3.45 -12.64 2.42
N THR A 92 -2.29 -12.03 2.51
CA THR A 92 -1.30 -11.97 1.45
C THR A 92 -0.20 -13.01 1.67
N THR A 93 0.57 -13.32 0.62
CA THR A 93 1.76 -14.16 0.71
C THR A 93 2.97 -13.44 0.13
N PRO A 94 4.18 -13.58 0.70
CA PRO A 94 5.38 -12.96 0.15
C PRO A 94 5.67 -13.45 -1.28
N ILE A 95 6.18 -12.56 -2.13
CA ILE A 95 6.78 -12.90 -3.42
C ILE A 95 8.27 -13.19 -3.21
N ASP A 96 8.78 -14.23 -3.86
CA ASP A 96 10.22 -14.52 -3.80
C ASP A 96 11.05 -13.39 -4.44
N SER A 97 12.26 -13.16 -3.91
CA SER A 97 13.11 -12.05 -4.34
C SER A 97 13.51 -12.11 -5.81
N GLY A 98 13.68 -13.31 -6.38
CA GLY A 98 13.99 -13.48 -7.80
C GLY A 98 12.85 -12.99 -8.70
N THR A 99 11.61 -13.28 -8.32
CA THR A 99 10.41 -12.81 -9.01
C THR A 99 10.17 -11.32 -8.79
N VAL A 100 10.43 -10.79 -7.59
CA VAL A 100 10.38 -9.34 -7.32
C VAL A 100 11.28 -8.56 -8.28
N SER A 101 12.52 -9.01 -8.49
CA SER A 101 13.45 -8.36 -9.42
C SER A 101 12.93 -8.34 -10.86
N LYS A 102 12.29 -9.43 -11.31
CA LYS A 102 11.67 -9.49 -12.65
C LYS A 102 10.48 -8.52 -12.77
N ILE A 103 9.63 -8.46 -11.74
CA ILE A 103 8.48 -7.54 -11.69
C ILE A 103 8.97 -6.10 -11.80
N LEU A 104 9.97 -5.71 -11.00
CA LEU A 104 10.53 -4.35 -11.04
C LEU A 104 11.18 -4.04 -12.39
N SER A 105 11.95 -4.98 -12.95
CA SER A 105 12.57 -4.80 -14.27
C SER A 105 11.53 -4.57 -15.37
N SER A 106 10.41 -5.31 -15.33
CA SER A 106 9.31 -5.15 -16.28
C SER A 106 8.54 -3.84 -16.08
N CYS A 107 8.37 -3.40 -14.84
CA CYS A 107 7.61 -2.21 -14.48
C CYS A 107 8.37 -0.90 -14.75
N LEU A 108 9.66 -0.87 -14.38
CA LEU A 108 10.48 0.35 -14.37
C LEU A 108 11.53 0.36 -15.49
N GLY A 109 11.66 -0.72 -16.25
CA GLY A 109 12.63 -0.85 -17.33
C GLY A 109 14.06 -0.68 -16.81
N SER A 110 14.83 0.17 -17.50
CA SER A 110 16.24 0.44 -17.16
C SER A 110 16.44 1.11 -15.80
N ASP A 111 15.41 1.77 -15.26
CA ASP A 111 15.49 2.43 -13.96
C ASP A 111 15.35 1.47 -12.77
N ALA A 112 14.94 0.21 -13.00
CA ALA A 112 14.68 -0.76 -11.92
C ALA A 112 15.85 -0.94 -10.94
N SER A 113 17.09 -0.84 -11.43
CA SER A 113 18.31 -0.98 -10.62
C SER A 113 18.51 0.15 -9.60
N ARG A 114 17.76 1.26 -9.72
CA ARG A 114 17.80 2.40 -8.80
C ARG A 114 16.87 2.24 -7.60
N TYR A 115 16.00 1.23 -7.62
CA TYR A 115 14.99 1.02 -6.60
C TYR A 115 15.28 -0.24 -5.78
N GLU A 116 15.07 -0.14 -4.47
CA GLU A 116 15.11 -1.23 -3.52
C GLU A 116 13.67 -1.67 -3.19
N ALA A 117 13.36 -2.95 -3.39
CA ALA A 117 12.06 -3.50 -3.02
C ALA A 117 11.88 -3.52 -1.50
N VAL A 118 10.81 -2.90 -0.99
CA VAL A 118 10.48 -2.89 0.45
C VAL A 118 9.33 -3.83 0.79
N ILE A 119 8.36 -4.00 -0.12
CA ILE A 119 7.24 -4.93 0.05
C ILE A 119 7.00 -5.65 -1.28
N GLY A 120 6.87 -6.98 -1.25
CA GLY A 120 6.45 -7.77 -2.40
C GLY A 120 5.49 -8.87 -1.96
N VAL A 121 4.22 -8.77 -2.37
CA VAL A 121 3.17 -9.70 -1.92
C VAL A 121 2.20 -10.09 -3.02
N ARG A 122 1.73 -11.34 -2.98
CA ARG A 122 0.58 -11.81 -3.76
C ARG A 122 -0.72 -11.50 -3.04
N THR A 123 -1.74 -11.22 -3.84
CA THR A 123 -3.10 -10.99 -3.36
C THR A 123 -3.77 -12.31 -2.97
N PRO A 124 -4.79 -12.29 -2.07
CA PRO A 124 -5.51 -13.48 -1.65
C PRO A 124 -6.22 -14.21 -2.81
N LEU A 125 -6.55 -13.48 -3.87
CA LEU A 125 -7.12 -13.99 -5.11
C LEU A 125 -6.41 -13.33 -6.30
N ALA A 126 -6.22 -14.08 -7.39
CA ALA A 126 -5.59 -13.59 -8.61
C ALA A 126 -6.65 -13.23 -9.66
N SER A 127 -6.70 -11.96 -10.06
CA SER A 127 -7.54 -11.53 -11.19
C SER A 127 -6.90 -11.96 -12.52
N LYS A 128 -7.59 -11.65 -13.63
CA LYS A 128 -7.03 -11.85 -14.97
C LYS A 128 -5.74 -11.06 -15.18
N ASP A 129 -5.71 -9.83 -14.68
CA ASP A 129 -4.68 -8.84 -15.03
C ASP A 129 -3.64 -8.65 -13.93
N TRP A 130 -3.90 -9.13 -12.71
CA TRP A 130 -3.00 -8.97 -11.56
C TRP A 130 -3.18 -10.07 -10.52
N ASP A 131 -2.11 -10.33 -9.77
CA ASP A 131 -2.05 -11.32 -8.69
C ASP A 131 -1.14 -10.89 -7.53
N GLY A 132 -0.66 -9.64 -7.53
CA GLY A 132 0.23 -9.13 -6.50
C GLY A 132 0.66 -7.69 -6.74
N VAL A 133 1.53 -7.22 -5.86
CA VAL A 133 2.13 -5.88 -5.92
C VAL A 133 3.55 -5.93 -5.37
N VAL A 134 4.40 -5.08 -5.93
CA VAL A 134 5.71 -4.73 -5.38
C VAL A 134 5.75 -3.23 -5.13
N VAL A 135 6.16 -2.84 -3.93
CA VAL A 135 6.53 -1.46 -3.60
C VAL A 135 8.04 -1.40 -3.44
N ALA A 136 8.65 -0.41 -4.08
CA ALA A 136 10.08 -0.17 -4.03
C ALA A 136 10.39 1.32 -3.81
N VAL A 137 11.57 1.62 -3.32
CA VAL A 137 12.01 2.99 -2.97
C VAL A 137 13.37 3.28 -3.60
N ASP A 138 13.57 4.49 -4.10
CA ASP A 138 14.89 4.93 -4.56
C ASP A 138 15.71 5.61 -3.45
N SER A 139 16.95 5.98 -3.77
CA SER A 139 17.84 6.65 -2.81
C SER A 139 17.38 8.06 -2.39
N ALA A 140 16.42 8.66 -3.12
CA ALA A 140 15.79 9.92 -2.78
C ALA A 140 14.52 9.74 -1.92
N GLY A 141 14.22 8.51 -1.49
CA GLY A 141 13.02 8.21 -0.71
C GLY A 141 11.74 8.28 -1.54
N GLN A 142 11.83 8.15 -2.86
CA GLN A 142 10.68 8.14 -3.76
C GLN A 142 10.17 6.72 -3.92
N TYR A 143 8.92 6.50 -3.52
CA TYR A 143 8.30 5.18 -3.52
C TYR A 143 7.51 4.94 -4.80
N VAL A 144 7.60 3.74 -5.36
CA VAL A 144 6.84 3.33 -6.54
C VAL A 144 6.05 2.05 -6.28
N GLN A 145 4.84 1.98 -6.84
CA GLN A 145 4.01 0.79 -6.86
C GLN A 145 4.04 0.14 -8.25
N CYS A 146 4.27 -1.17 -8.28
CA CYS A 146 4.16 -2.01 -9.46
C CYS A 146 3.15 -3.13 -9.20
N GLU A 147 1.97 -3.10 -9.83
CA GLU A 147 1.10 -4.27 -9.86
C GLU A 147 1.78 -5.40 -10.62
N SER A 148 1.59 -6.63 -10.17
CA SER A 148 2.19 -7.80 -10.80
C SER A 148 1.16 -8.75 -11.38
N LYS A 149 1.51 -9.40 -12.49
CA LYS A 149 0.91 -10.64 -12.96
C LYS A 149 2.00 -11.66 -13.25
N GLY A 150 2.06 -12.72 -12.44
CA GLY A 150 3.18 -13.65 -12.48
C GLY A 150 4.49 -12.92 -12.18
N ASP A 151 5.44 -12.94 -13.12
CA ASP A 151 6.74 -12.27 -13.03
C ASP A 151 6.81 -10.92 -13.76
N LYS A 152 5.69 -10.44 -14.30
CA LYS A 152 5.60 -9.15 -14.97
C LYS A 152 5.01 -8.10 -14.05
N GLY A 153 5.59 -6.91 -14.09
CA GLY A 153 5.11 -5.73 -13.39
C GLY A 153 4.57 -4.69 -14.36
N ASN A 154 3.55 -3.96 -13.93
CA ASN A 154 3.03 -2.77 -14.59
C ASN A 154 2.87 -1.66 -13.55
N SER A 155 3.10 -0.41 -13.95
CA SER A 155 2.73 0.75 -13.13
C SER A 155 1.42 1.32 -13.69
N PRO A 156 0.48 1.75 -12.86
CA PRO A 156 -0.76 2.36 -13.34
C PRO A 156 -0.50 3.74 -13.97
N ASP A 157 0.65 4.36 -13.66
CA ASP A 157 1.09 5.63 -14.24
C ASP A 157 2.32 5.46 -15.14
N SER A 158 2.42 6.26 -16.21
CA SER A 158 3.62 6.35 -17.05
C SER A 158 3.97 7.81 -17.33
N PRO A 159 5.08 8.36 -16.78
CA PRO A 159 6.01 7.72 -15.84
C PRO A 159 5.36 7.44 -14.47
N PRO A 160 5.92 6.52 -13.65
CA PRO A 160 5.36 6.21 -12.34
C PRO A 160 5.25 7.46 -11.45
N THR A 161 4.06 7.76 -10.93
CA THR A 161 3.92 8.78 -9.89
C THR A 161 4.35 8.20 -8.56
N PHE A 162 5.23 8.91 -7.85
CA PHE A 162 5.72 8.45 -6.57
C PHE A 162 4.65 8.48 -5.48
N ILE A 163 4.53 7.41 -4.70
CA ILE A 163 3.51 7.22 -3.65
C ILE A 163 3.56 8.36 -2.63
N ASN A 164 4.77 8.81 -2.27
CA ASN A 164 4.99 9.90 -1.31
C ASN A 164 4.75 11.31 -1.87
N ASN A 165 4.53 11.46 -3.18
CA ASN A 165 4.15 12.74 -3.80
C ASN A 165 2.64 12.89 -4.01
N ARG A 166 1.86 11.91 -3.55
CA ARG A 166 0.40 11.94 -3.61
C ARG A 166 -0.22 12.57 -2.37
N LEU A 167 -1.54 12.69 -2.39
CA LEU A 167 -2.34 13.38 -1.38
C LEU A 167 -2.03 12.84 0.03
N TRP A 168 -1.41 13.69 0.84
CA TRP A 168 -1.13 13.40 2.23
C TRP A 168 -2.31 13.79 3.09
N GLY A 169 -2.81 12.86 3.88
CA GLY A 169 -3.78 13.15 4.93
C GLY A 169 -3.24 14.15 5.94
N THR A 170 -4.14 14.63 6.79
CA THR A 170 -3.90 15.59 7.86
C THR A 170 -2.63 15.24 8.64
N GLY A 171 -1.76 16.24 8.81
CA GLY A 171 -0.48 16.08 9.50
C GLY A 171 0.57 15.25 8.76
N HIS A 172 0.36 14.94 7.47
CA HIS A 172 1.24 14.10 6.65
C HIS A 172 1.46 12.70 7.25
N THR A 173 0.39 12.12 7.81
CA THR A 173 0.49 10.82 8.51
C THR A 173 0.49 9.64 7.53
N ILE A 174 -0.38 9.71 6.52
CA ILE A 174 -0.54 8.68 5.48
C ILE A 174 -0.60 9.38 4.12
N ALA A 175 0.21 8.90 3.18
CA ALA A 175 0.00 9.16 1.76
C ALA A 175 -0.75 7.97 1.17
N TYR A 176 -1.93 8.24 0.64
CA TYR A 176 -2.79 7.23 0.04
C TYR A 176 -2.50 7.11 -1.46
N PHE A 177 -2.43 5.86 -1.97
CA PHE A 177 -2.34 5.56 -3.39
C PHE A 177 -3.53 4.71 -3.83
N ASP A 178 -3.86 4.79 -5.12
CA ASP A 178 -5.03 4.19 -5.75
C ASP A 178 -5.29 2.76 -5.27
N SER A 179 -6.49 2.56 -4.72
CA SER A 179 -7.04 1.22 -4.66
C SER A 179 -7.55 0.83 -6.03
N ILE A 180 -7.14 -0.34 -6.49
CA ILE A 180 -7.75 -0.98 -7.64
C ILE A 180 -8.61 -2.15 -7.18
N GLY A 181 -9.77 -2.30 -7.80
CA GLY A 181 -10.67 -3.43 -7.66
C GLY A 181 -10.78 -4.16 -8.98
N ALA A 182 -10.84 -5.49 -8.95
CA ALA A 182 -11.14 -6.27 -10.15
C ALA A 182 -11.95 -7.53 -9.82
N PRO A 183 -12.85 -7.95 -10.71
CA PRO A 183 -13.51 -9.25 -10.61
C PRO A 183 -12.49 -10.41 -10.75
N VAL A 184 -12.63 -11.45 -9.91
CA VAL A 184 -11.87 -12.71 -10.03
C VAL A 184 -12.73 -13.88 -10.48
N GLY A 185 -14.04 -13.75 -10.29
CA GLY A 185 -15.00 -14.81 -10.62
C GLY A 185 -16.43 -14.35 -10.39
N LYS A 186 -17.36 -15.30 -10.37
CA LYS A 186 -18.76 -15.00 -10.02
C LYS A 186 -18.79 -14.51 -8.58
N LYS A 187 -19.35 -13.32 -8.35
CA LYS A 187 -19.55 -12.73 -7.02
C LYS A 187 -18.28 -12.45 -6.22
N GLN A 188 -17.10 -12.48 -6.85
CA GLN A 188 -15.83 -12.29 -6.17
C GLN A 188 -15.05 -11.13 -6.77
N LEU A 189 -14.54 -10.28 -5.89
CA LEU A 189 -13.62 -9.21 -6.23
C LEU A 189 -12.34 -9.40 -5.44
N VAL A 190 -11.27 -8.88 -6.01
CA VAL A 190 -10.05 -8.60 -5.28
C VAL A 190 -9.82 -7.10 -5.31
N MET A 191 -9.44 -6.56 -4.16
CA MET A 191 -8.97 -5.19 -4.01
C MET A 191 -7.52 -5.20 -3.59
N LEU A 192 -6.78 -4.20 -4.06
CA LEU A 192 -5.37 -4.01 -3.81
C LEU A 192 -5.08 -2.52 -3.71
N GLY A 193 -4.22 -2.13 -2.79
CA GLY A 193 -3.69 -0.78 -2.72
C GLY A 193 -2.39 -0.75 -1.92
N ALA A 194 -1.63 0.33 -2.09
CA ALA A 194 -0.46 0.62 -1.29
C ALA A 194 -0.49 2.07 -0.81
N GLY A 195 0.45 2.42 0.05
CA GLY A 195 0.64 3.79 0.49
C GLY A 195 1.95 3.96 1.23
N HIS A 196 2.24 5.21 1.59
CA HIS A 196 3.39 5.56 2.41
C HIS A 196 2.91 6.09 3.76
N HIS A 197 3.65 5.82 4.83
CA HIS A 197 3.28 6.23 6.18
C HIS A 197 4.41 7.01 6.85
N ALA A 198 4.03 7.91 7.76
CA ALA A 198 4.99 8.64 8.57
C ALA A 198 5.74 7.69 9.54
N PRO A 199 6.96 8.07 10.00
CA PRO A 199 7.77 7.23 10.88
C PRO A 199 7.14 6.89 12.24
N ASN A 200 6.22 7.71 12.73
CA ASN A 200 5.50 7.49 13.99
C ASN A 200 4.34 6.48 13.88
N VAL A 201 4.03 6.00 12.67
CA VAL A 201 3.03 4.96 12.44
C VAL A 201 3.66 3.59 12.66
N ALA A 202 3.14 2.84 13.64
CA ALA A 202 3.59 1.48 13.97
C ALA A 202 2.66 0.39 13.42
N LYS A 203 1.41 0.74 13.11
CA LYS A 203 0.42 -0.19 12.53
C LYS A 203 -0.52 0.55 11.59
N VAL A 204 -0.83 -0.07 10.46
CA VAL A 204 -1.83 0.37 9.50
C VAL A 204 -2.89 -0.71 9.37
N THR A 205 -4.16 -0.30 9.39
CA THR A 205 -5.28 -1.19 9.09
C THR A 205 -6.23 -0.53 8.10
N ILE A 206 -6.98 -1.35 7.37
CA ILE A 206 -7.91 -0.92 6.33
C ILE A 206 -9.31 -1.36 6.72
N SER A 207 -10.27 -0.47 6.54
CA SER A 207 -11.69 -0.78 6.57
C SER A 207 -12.29 -0.52 5.19
N TYR A 208 -13.47 -1.08 4.92
CA TYR A 208 -14.06 -1.12 3.59
C TYR A 208 -15.54 -0.73 3.66
N GLY A 209 -15.95 0.28 2.89
CA GLY A 209 -17.33 0.73 2.88
C GLY A 209 -17.72 1.37 4.20
N ASP A 210 -18.89 1.01 4.73
CA ASP A 210 -19.35 1.47 6.04
C ASP A 210 -18.98 0.46 7.17
N ASP A 211 -18.31 -0.65 6.83
CA ASP A 211 -17.91 -1.68 7.80
C ASP A 211 -16.79 -1.17 8.72
N PRO A 212 -17.03 -1.08 10.05
CA PRO A 212 -16.03 -0.63 11.00
C PRO A 212 -14.88 -1.64 11.20
N LYS A 213 -14.99 -2.85 10.65
CA LYS A 213 -13.99 -3.89 10.85
C LYS A 213 -12.68 -3.54 10.15
N GLN A 214 -11.60 -3.67 10.91
CA GLN A 214 -10.24 -3.31 10.48
C GLN A 214 -9.44 -4.56 10.13
N TYR A 215 -8.78 -4.51 8.98
CA TYR A 215 -7.92 -5.57 8.46
C TYR A 215 -6.47 -5.08 8.42
N PRO A 216 -5.48 -5.85 8.92
CA PRO A 216 -4.10 -5.40 8.96
C PRO A 216 -3.52 -5.26 7.55
N ALA A 217 -2.77 -4.17 7.33
CA ALA A 217 -1.93 -4.01 6.16
C ALA A 217 -0.55 -4.65 6.40
N VAL A 218 0.13 -5.04 5.32
CA VAL A 218 1.55 -5.39 5.35
C VAL A 218 2.34 -4.09 5.36
N MET A 219 3.28 -3.93 6.29
CA MET A 219 4.11 -2.73 6.40
C MET A 219 5.58 -3.09 6.34
N ALA A 220 6.37 -2.31 5.60
CA ALA A 220 7.83 -2.36 5.63
C ALA A 220 8.42 -1.12 4.96
N GLY A 221 9.58 -0.67 5.47
CA GLY A 221 10.39 0.36 4.83
C GLY A 221 9.64 1.67 4.55
N GLY A 222 8.74 2.11 5.45
CA GLY A 222 7.95 3.35 5.27
C GLY A 222 6.71 3.20 4.36
N ALA A 223 6.52 2.03 3.75
CA ALA A 223 5.36 1.71 2.93
C ALA A 223 4.40 0.75 3.63
N PHE A 224 3.17 0.73 3.14
CA PHE A 224 2.20 -0.31 3.46
C PHE A 224 1.47 -0.79 2.21
N VAL A 225 1.01 -2.04 2.25
CA VAL A 225 0.21 -2.69 1.20
C VAL A 225 -0.96 -3.38 1.86
N TYR A 226 -2.13 -3.30 1.25
CA TYR A 226 -3.28 -4.12 1.60
C TYR A 226 -3.84 -4.82 0.39
N ALA A 227 -4.40 -6.01 0.61
CA ALA A 227 -5.19 -6.70 -0.39
C ALA A 227 -6.34 -7.43 0.29
N ALA A 228 -7.51 -7.43 -0.33
CA ALA A 228 -8.69 -8.10 0.18
C ALA A 228 -9.40 -8.88 -0.93
N ALA A 229 -9.80 -10.10 -0.60
CA ALA A 229 -10.78 -10.86 -1.36
C ALA A 229 -12.17 -10.56 -0.80
N LEU A 230 -13.07 -10.11 -1.66
CA LEU A 230 -14.43 -9.74 -1.31
C LEU A 230 -15.42 -10.68 -1.99
N SER A 231 -16.49 -11.04 -1.28
CA SER A 231 -17.69 -11.63 -1.87
C SER A 231 -18.80 -10.60 -1.92
N THR A 232 -19.67 -10.68 -2.93
CA THR A 232 -20.91 -9.89 -3.00
C THR A 232 -22.13 -10.79 -3.14
N ASP A 233 -23.27 -10.38 -2.62
CA ASP A 233 -24.52 -11.11 -2.83
C ASP A 233 -25.09 -10.91 -4.23
N SER A 234 -24.64 -9.87 -4.96
CA SER A 234 -25.05 -9.61 -6.33
C SER A 234 -24.73 -10.79 -7.26
N SER A 235 -25.70 -11.22 -8.07
CA SER A 235 -25.53 -12.30 -9.06
C SER A 235 -24.57 -11.92 -10.20
N HIS A 236 -24.39 -10.62 -10.45
CA HIS A 236 -23.52 -10.08 -11.46
C HIS A 236 -22.76 -8.88 -10.90
N ILE A 237 -21.43 -8.90 -11.00
CA ILE A 237 -20.62 -7.70 -10.74
C ILE A 237 -20.69 -6.87 -12.03
N ASP A 238 -21.46 -5.80 -12.02
CA ASP A 238 -21.46 -4.85 -13.13
C ASP A 238 -20.19 -3.96 -13.07
N ARG A 239 -20.00 -3.08 -14.08
CA ARG A 239 -18.81 -2.22 -14.13
C ARG A 239 -18.73 -1.24 -12.95
N ARG A 240 -19.85 -0.89 -12.31
CA ARG A 240 -19.89 -0.03 -11.11
C ARG A 240 -19.55 -0.83 -9.85
N ASP A 241 -20.04 -2.07 -9.76
CA ASP A 241 -19.69 -2.98 -8.66
C ASP A 241 -18.22 -3.43 -8.71
N ALA A 242 -17.60 -3.42 -9.90
CA ALA A 242 -16.20 -3.82 -10.10
C ALA A 242 -15.19 -2.95 -9.33
N ALA A 243 -15.58 -1.73 -8.93
CA ALA A 243 -14.74 -0.87 -8.09
C ALA A 243 -14.64 -1.37 -6.64
N GLY A 244 -15.63 -2.15 -6.17
CA GLY A 244 -15.72 -2.60 -4.79
C GLY A 244 -16.11 -1.48 -3.81
N PRO A 245 -16.14 -1.78 -2.50
CA PRO A 245 -16.37 -0.79 -1.45
C PRO A 245 -15.17 0.15 -1.32
N ASN A 246 -15.40 1.42 -0.96
CA ASN A 246 -14.32 2.38 -0.74
C ASN A 246 -13.45 1.93 0.44
N PRO A 247 -12.14 1.67 0.26
CA PRO A 247 -11.25 1.39 1.37
C PRO A 247 -10.84 2.70 2.04
N TYR A 248 -10.65 2.67 3.35
CA TYR A 248 -10.09 3.80 4.10
C TYR A 248 -9.10 3.34 5.16
N VAL A 249 -8.09 4.18 5.38
CA VAL A 249 -6.91 3.84 6.20
C VAL A 249 -7.09 4.31 7.64
N HIS A 250 -6.66 3.46 8.56
CA HIS A 250 -6.38 3.80 9.95
C HIS A 250 -4.89 3.64 10.23
N ALA A 251 -4.31 4.58 10.98
CA ALA A 251 -2.92 4.51 11.41
C ALA A 251 -2.84 4.62 12.94
N PHE A 252 -1.97 3.81 13.53
CA PHE A 252 -1.77 3.73 14.97
C PHE A 252 -0.30 3.91 15.31
N ASP A 253 -0.04 4.55 16.45
CA ASP A 253 1.31 4.63 17.01
C ASP A 253 1.71 3.34 17.74
N ALA A 254 2.94 3.30 18.25
CA ALA A 254 3.49 2.13 18.96
C ALA A 254 2.76 1.80 20.28
N SER A 255 2.00 2.75 20.85
CA SER A 255 1.16 2.49 22.03
C SER A 255 -0.18 1.83 21.67
N GLY A 256 -0.50 1.74 20.37
CA GLY A 256 -1.77 1.25 19.87
C GLY A 256 -2.86 2.33 19.79
N LYS A 257 -2.52 3.60 20.05
CA LYS A 257 -3.46 4.72 19.88
C LYS A 257 -3.66 5.02 18.40
N GLU A 258 -4.92 5.16 17.97
CA GLU A 258 -5.25 5.65 16.63
C GLU A 258 -4.82 7.11 16.51
N ILE A 259 -3.90 7.38 15.59
CA ILE A 259 -3.36 8.72 15.32
C ILE A 259 -3.87 9.30 14.00
N TYR A 260 -4.48 8.46 13.16
CA TYR A 260 -5.06 8.88 11.90
C TYR A 260 -6.20 7.95 11.49
N ASN A 261 -7.26 8.56 10.95
CA ASN A 261 -8.43 7.87 10.40
C ASN A 261 -8.89 8.64 9.16
N GLN A 262 -8.68 8.06 7.99
CA GLN A 262 -8.95 8.71 6.71
C GLN A 262 -10.43 9.07 6.53
N ALA A 263 -11.36 8.28 7.06
CA ALA A 263 -12.79 8.58 6.97
C ALA A 263 -13.19 9.86 7.74
N LYS A 264 -12.34 10.32 8.66
CA LYS A 264 -12.52 11.56 9.42
C LYS A 264 -11.68 12.72 8.88
N ASP A 265 -10.88 12.48 7.85
CA ASP A 265 -9.99 13.48 7.32
C ASP A 265 -10.77 14.43 6.39
N PRO A 266 -10.77 15.75 6.67
CA PRO A 266 -11.47 16.74 5.84
C PRO A 266 -11.03 16.76 4.37
N GLN A 267 -9.81 16.29 4.08
CA GLN A 267 -9.31 16.18 2.72
C GLN A 267 -10.00 15.08 1.91
N PHE A 268 -10.58 14.09 2.59
CA PHE A 268 -11.28 12.95 1.99
C PHE A 268 -12.77 12.92 2.31
N ALA A 269 -13.24 13.72 3.26
CA ALA A 269 -14.65 13.94 3.57
C ALA A 269 -15.25 14.97 2.60
N GLY A 270 -15.83 14.49 1.49
CA GLY A 270 -16.59 15.28 0.51
C GLY A 270 -18.04 14.85 0.43
#